data_AF-A0AAP7DZ13-F1
#
_entry.id   AF-A0AAP7DZ13-F1
#
_cell.length_a   1.000
_cell.length_b   1.000
_cell.length_c   1.000
_cell.angle_alpha   90.00
_cell.angle_beta   90.00
_cell.angle_gamma   90.00
#
_symmetry.space_group_name_H-M   'P 1'
#
loop_
_entity.id
_entity.type
_entity.pdbx_description
1 polymer ?
#
loop_
_entity_poly.entity_id
_entity_poly.type
_entity_poly.pdbx_seq_one_letter_code
_entity_poly.pdbx_strand_id
1 'polypeptide(L)'
;MLEVKTNTIQLRMDDNNLKFSFGKGDTEWNWTSEYRPKMECKEGTVYFDEALEIHHELVQNGIGKGIRSSFAGFEIEGKKVPYAFETYAWIEECTEDIFFEWIPICEEGLAVEKLFWPGELELEEKRKDWYTLLNMQQGVMIPNDWETELKDIPFDGFFETAGGYMPWFAQFKGGNGYIAICTTPWNAGYQAEHPQNGPYTHVSVRFEPSLGRMDYRRIVRYTLIEDGDYNDACKIYRQYVKEQGNLCTLNEKAARVPSVNDLIGCSFIHKGIKTFVQPESDFFDPENPEKNNNLTSFAVRTREMKELHELGAGKLYLHLDGWAEPGYDNNHPDYTPACEEAGGWKAMKELSDTMKEQGDLFGIHDQYRDYYFSAESFDEDYACRLQDGTIPTHKRWAGGQQSYLCATQAPHYVQRNFSELEKNRIHLDGAYLDVFTCNEGDECNNPRHRMTRRECYDYRARCFDYLMSKGILPSSEEVSDWSARSLVFCHYAPYDFMLRKPGSPKHGIPVPLFNLVYHDCLIEPWMMEKIDDTEDYMLYALLNGGAPYLIRDGAYPDFDGSFEGNVKMHIMEDIKRCKVVTELHKKVAKCEMVSHEMVDGNPEIQRTMFSDGTKVTVDFGKQIYSIEM
;
A
#
# COMPACT_ATOMS: atom_id res chain seq x y z
N MET A 1 34.90 21.00 0.71
CA MET A 1 33.59 21.08 1.39
C MET A 1 32.82 22.26 0.84
N LEU A 2 31.63 22.00 0.29
CA LEU A 2 30.68 23.01 -0.18
C LEU A 2 29.58 23.19 0.87
N GLU A 3 29.06 24.41 0.97
CA GLU A 3 28.08 24.77 1.99
C GLU A 3 27.07 25.77 1.45
N VAL A 4 25.80 25.52 1.76
CA VAL A 4 24.65 26.40 1.51
C VAL A 4 23.92 26.62 2.82
N LYS A 5 23.54 27.87 3.07
CA LYS A 5 22.82 28.28 4.28
C LYS A 5 21.64 29.17 3.95
N THR A 6 20.52 28.93 4.62
CA THR A 6 19.45 29.92 4.82
C THR A 6 19.57 30.50 6.23
N ASN A 7 18.53 31.15 6.73
CA ASN A 7 18.54 31.70 8.09
C ASN A 7 18.48 30.60 9.17
N THR A 8 17.95 29.43 8.83
CA THR A 8 17.62 28.34 9.78
C THR A 8 18.22 26.99 9.35
N ILE A 9 18.38 26.76 8.05
CA ILE A 9 18.85 25.49 7.48
C ILE A 9 20.29 25.62 7.01
N GLN A 10 21.06 24.56 7.27
CA GLN A 10 22.39 24.38 6.73
C GLN A 10 22.42 23.08 5.92
N LEU A 11 23.00 23.14 4.72
CA LEU A 11 23.25 22.01 3.84
C LEU A 11 24.73 22.01 3.46
N ARG A 12 25.42 20.90 3.69
CA ARG A 12 26.85 20.74 3.38
C ARG A 12 27.09 19.49 2.55
N MET A 13 28.12 19.54 1.72
CA MET A 13 28.65 18.38 1.02
C MET A 13 30.18 18.35 1.17
N ASP A 14 30.72 17.20 1.57
CA ASP A 14 32.17 16.96 1.51
C ASP A 14 32.53 16.50 0.09
N ASP A 15 33.38 17.29 -0.58
CA ASP A 15 33.82 17.05 -1.95
C ASP A 15 34.79 15.87 -2.09
N ASN A 16 35.35 15.36 -0.98
CA ASN A 16 36.26 14.22 -1.00
C ASN A 16 35.53 12.88 -1.00
N ASN A 17 34.30 12.82 -0.48
CA ASN A 17 33.54 11.57 -0.31
C ASN A 17 32.07 11.67 -0.72
N LEU A 18 31.64 12.84 -1.22
CA LEU A 18 30.29 13.13 -1.71
C LEU A 18 29.19 13.02 -0.64
N LYS A 19 29.53 12.98 0.65
CA LYS A 19 28.55 12.88 1.73
C LYS A 19 27.92 14.21 2.05
N PHE A 20 26.63 14.15 2.37
CA PHE A 20 25.87 15.32 2.79
C PHE A 20 25.63 15.33 4.29
N SER A 21 25.61 16.53 4.85
CA SER A 21 24.97 16.81 6.13
C SER A 21 23.98 17.95 5.98
N PHE A 22 22.91 17.91 6.76
CA PHE A 22 21.99 19.02 6.86
C PHE A 22 21.36 19.10 8.24
N GLY A 23 20.97 20.30 8.62
CA GLY A 23 20.47 20.54 9.96
C GLY A 23 19.68 21.83 10.08
N LYS A 24 18.92 21.89 11.17
CA LYS A 24 18.14 23.06 11.60
C LYS A 24 18.43 23.29 13.07
N GLY A 25 18.75 24.54 13.43
CA GLY A 25 19.16 24.88 14.79
C GLY A 25 20.40 24.11 15.22
N ASP A 26 20.31 23.41 16.36
CA ASP A 26 21.39 22.59 16.93
C ASP A 26 21.33 21.11 16.49
N THR A 27 20.32 20.71 15.71
CA THR A 27 20.18 19.32 15.25
C THR A 27 20.79 19.15 13.86
N GLU A 28 21.78 18.27 13.75
CA GLU A 28 22.42 17.88 12.50
C GLU A 28 22.12 16.41 12.14
N TRP A 29 21.91 16.18 10.84
CA TRP A 29 21.73 14.89 10.22
C TRP A 29 22.85 14.68 9.21
N ASN A 30 23.62 13.61 9.38
CA ASN A 30 24.74 13.27 8.52
C ASN A 30 24.45 11.95 7.83
N TRP A 31 24.94 11.79 6.60
CA TRP A 31 25.04 10.45 6.02
C TRP A 31 26.03 9.59 6.81
N THR A 32 25.78 8.28 6.88
CA THR A 32 26.64 7.35 7.63
C THR A 32 28.09 7.34 7.13
N SER A 33 29.03 7.03 8.02
CA SER A 33 30.46 7.04 7.71
C SER A 33 30.88 6.05 6.64
N GLU A 34 30.13 4.96 6.46
CA GLU A 34 30.44 3.92 5.47
C GLU A 34 29.69 4.12 4.15
N TYR A 35 28.71 5.04 4.09
CA TYR A 35 27.94 5.27 2.89
C TYR A 35 28.79 5.85 1.75
N ARG A 36 28.64 5.24 0.56
CA ARG A 36 29.25 5.69 -0.70
C ARG A 36 28.18 5.66 -1.80
N PRO A 37 27.78 6.81 -2.38
CA PRO A 37 26.77 6.86 -3.45
C PRO A 37 27.10 5.93 -4.62
N LYS A 38 26.12 5.12 -5.04
CA LYS A 38 26.35 4.08 -6.04
C LYS A 38 25.14 3.77 -6.92
N MET A 39 25.45 3.20 -8.07
CA MET A 39 24.50 2.51 -8.95
C MET A 39 24.92 1.05 -9.04
N GLU A 40 23.96 0.14 -8.90
CA GLU A 40 24.14 -1.26 -9.30
C GLU A 40 23.73 -1.37 -10.76
N CYS A 41 24.65 -1.85 -11.59
CA CYS A 41 24.47 -2.04 -13.03
C CYS A 41 24.69 -3.51 -13.38
N LYS A 42 24.24 -3.94 -14.57
CA LYS A 42 24.55 -5.28 -15.10
C LYS A 42 26.05 -5.54 -15.19
N GLU A 43 26.82 -4.49 -15.39
CA GLU A 43 28.28 -4.51 -15.47
C GLU A 43 28.98 -4.55 -14.09
N GLY A 44 28.22 -4.44 -12.99
CA GLY A 44 28.71 -4.39 -11.61
C GLY A 44 28.35 -3.09 -10.89
N THR A 45 28.85 -2.95 -9.66
CA THR A 45 28.67 -1.74 -8.84
C THR A 45 29.54 -0.60 -9.37
N VAL A 46 28.93 0.56 -9.62
CA VAL A 46 29.59 1.79 -10.06
C VAL A 46 29.37 2.88 -9.03
N TYR A 47 30.44 3.49 -8.53
CA TYR A 47 30.35 4.57 -7.54
C TYR A 47 30.43 5.94 -8.20
N PHE A 48 29.79 6.95 -7.59
CA PHE A 48 29.72 8.29 -8.19
C PHE A 48 31.10 8.95 -8.29
N ASP A 49 31.97 8.70 -7.31
CA ASP A 49 33.34 9.20 -7.25
C ASP A 49 34.31 8.51 -8.24
N GLU A 50 33.84 7.49 -8.99
CA GLU A 50 34.59 6.83 -10.07
C GLU A 50 34.37 7.49 -11.44
N ALA A 51 33.52 8.53 -11.51
CA ALA A 51 33.34 9.31 -12.72
C ALA A 51 34.67 9.96 -13.15
N LEU A 52 34.94 9.94 -14.46
CA LEU A 52 36.15 10.49 -15.07
C LEU A 52 36.21 12.02 -14.97
N GLU A 53 35.04 12.66 -14.98
CA GLU A 53 34.86 14.10 -14.82
C GLU A 53 33.82 14.35 -13.72
N ILE A 54 34.24 15.04 -12.67
CA ILE A 54 33.38 15.47 -11.57
C ILE A 54 33.49 16.99 -11.42
N HIS A 55 32.36 17.67 -11.42
CA HIS A 55 32.28 19.11 -11.21
C HIS A 55 31.24 19.43 -10.14
N HIS A 56 31.59 20.29 -9.18
CA HIS A 56 30.68 20.80 -8.16
C HIS A 56 30.56 22.31 -8.26
N GLU A 57 29.34 22.82 -8.17
CA GLU A 57 29.09 24.26 -8.12
C GLU A 57 27.98 24.62 -7.12
N LEU A 58 28.11 25.83 -6.56
CA LEU A 58 27.04 26.45 -5.79
C LEU A 58 26.07 27.12 -6.77
N VAL A 59 24.81 26.73 -6.70
CA VAL A 59 23.74 27.28 -7.54
C VAL A 59 22.83 28.13 -6.67
N GLN A 60 22.52 29.33 -7.13
CA GLN A 60 21.45 30.16 -6.58
C GLN A 60 20.53 30.57 -7.72
N ASN A 61 19.23 30.34 -7.53
CA ASN A 61 18.19 30.68 -8.49
C ASN A 61 17.09 31.51 -7.79
N GLY A 62 15.95 31.71 -8.46
CA GLY A 62 14.85 32.53 -7.92
C GLY A 62 14.01 31.87 -6.82
N ILE A 63 14.21 30.58 -6.55
CA ILE A 63 13.43 29.79 -5.56
C ILE A 63 14.31 29.18 -4.46
N GLY A 64 15.63 29.15 -4.63
CA GLY A 64 16.48 28.40 -3.74
C GLY A 64 17.97 28.50 -4.02
N LYS A 65 18.73 27.83 -3.16
CA LYS A 65 20.19 27.74 -3.22
C LYS A 65 20.60 26.29 -2.98
N GLY A 66 21.63 25.81 -3.65
CA GLY A 66 22.03 24.42 -3.54
C GLY A 66 23.41 24.12 -4.09
N ILE A 67 23.75 22.84 -4.06
CA ILE A 67 24.98 22.25 -4.56
C ILE A 67 24.59 21.37 -5.74
N ARG A 68 25.04 21.73 -6.95
CA ARG A 68 24.90 20.89 -8.14
C ARG A 68 26.22 20.19 -8.42
N SER A 69 26.14 18.90 -8.67
CA SER A 69 27.28 18.07 -9.02
C SER A 69 27.03 17.34 -10.34
N SER A 70 27.96 17.43 -11.29
CA SER A 70 27.90 16.73 -12.57
C SER A 70 28.94 15.61 -12.58
N PHE A 71 28.52 14.41 -13.00
CA PHE A 71 29.34 13.21 -13.07
C PHE A 71 29.30 12.70 -14.51
N ALA A 72 30.44 12.64 -15.19
CA ALA A 72 30.48 12.27 -16.60
C ALA A 72 31.65 11.34 -16.93
N GLY A 73 31.33 10.32 -17.72
CA GLY A 73 32.26 9.30 -18.19
C GLY A 73 32.61 8.31 -17.08
N PHE A 74 32.62 7.02 -17.40
CA PHE A 74 33.03 5.96 -16.47
C PHE A 74 33.95 4.97 -17.17
N GLU A 75 34.77 4.24 -16.41
CA GLU A 75 35.60 3.16 -16.95
C GLU A 75 35.11 1.81 -16.44
N ILE A 76 34.63 0.97 -17.36
CA ILE A 76 34.04 -0.34 -17.07
C ILE A 76 34.84 -1.38 -17.83
N GLU A 77 35.42 -2.34 -17.10
CA GLU A 77 36.31 -3.37 -17.67
C GLU A 77 37.40 -2.79 -18.60
N GLY A 78 37.94 -1.61 -18.25
CA GLY A 78 38.96 -0.91 -19.03
C GLY A 78 38.45 -0.16 -20.27
N LYS A 79 37.14 -0.04 -20.46
CA LYS A 79 36.52 0.73 -21.54
C LYS A 79 35.84 1.98 -21.00
N LYS A 80 36.09 3.11 -21.65
CA LYS A 80 35.39 4.37 -21.34
C LYS A 80 33.99 4.35 -21.93
N VAL A 81 33.00 4.63 -21.09
CA VAL A 81 31.59 4.77 -21.47
C VAL A 81 31.12 6.20 -21.19
N PRO A 82 30.24 6.78 -22.02
CA PRO A 82 29.86 8.19 -21.94
C PRO A 82 28.72 8.47 -20.94
N TYR A 83 28.38 7.51 -20.07
CA TYR A 83 27.30 7.67 -19.10
C TYR A 83 27.52 8.93 -18.25
N ALA A 84 26.46 9.71 -18.03
CA ALA A 84 26.52 10.96 -17.30
C ALA A 84 25.20 11.27 -16.60
N PHE A 85 25.30 11.86 -15.41
CA PHE A 85 24.15 12.33 -14.63
C PHE A 85 24.55 13.55 -13.79
N GLU A 86 23.56 14.25 -13.26
CA GLU A 86 23.74 15.31 -12.26
C GLU A 86 23.02 14.97 -10.97
N THR A 87 23.54 15.49 -9.86
CA THR A 87 22.77 15.62 -8.62
C THR A 87 22.57 17.10 -8.29
N TYR A 88 21.42 17.44 -7.73
CA TYR A 88 21.14 18.77 -7.20
C TYR A 88 20.52 18.66 -5.82
N ALA A 89 21.31 19.00 -4.80
CA ALA A 89 20.85 19.09 -3.41
C ALA A 89 20.66 20.57 -3.05
N TRP A 90 19.43 21.00 -2.74
CA TRP A 90 19.12 22.42 -2.60
C TRP A 90 18.06 22.70 -1.54
N ILE A 91 18.12 23.90 -0.97
CA ILE A 91 17.16 24.41 0.00
C ILE A 91 16.20 25.35 -0.74
N GLU A 92 14.91 25.06 -0.64
CA GLU A 92 13.85 25.93 -1.12
C GLU A 92 13.63 27.09 -0.13
N GLU A 93 13.66 28.33 -0.62
CA GLU A 93 13.62 29.52 0.24
C GLU A 93 12.26 29.74 0.91
N CYS A 94 11.16 29.29 0.29
CA CYS A 94 9.81 29.57 0.81
C CYS A 94 9.34 28.58 1.87
N THR A 95 9.80 27.33 1.81
CA THR A 95 9.41 26.24 2.72
C THR A 95 10.52 25.84 3.67
N GLU A 96 11.77 26.14 3.30
CA GLU A 96 12.98 25.60 3.94
C GLU A 96 13.11 24.07 3.79
N ASP A 97 12.34 23.46 2.87
CA ASP A 97 12.50 22.07 2.47
C ASP A 97 13.84 21.87 1.74
N ILE A 98 14.41 20.68 1.90
CA ILE A 98 15.66 20.29 1.26
C ILE A 98 15.34 19.25 0.18
N PHE A 99 15.61 19.59 -1.06
CA PHE A 99 15.40 18.71 -2.19
C PHE A 99 16.71 18.04 -2.58
N PHE A 100 16.62 16.75 -2.84
CA PHE A 100 17.66 15.94 -3.45
C PHE A 100 17.14 15.42 -4.79
N GLU A 101 17.72 15.92 -5.89
CA GLU A 101 17.39 15.50 -7.25
C GLU A 101 18.55 14.72 -7.89
N TRP A 102 18.26 13.56 -8.47
CA TRP A 102 19.15 12.83 -9.37
C TRP A 102 18.62 12.94 -10.81
N ILE A 103 19.48 13.32 -11.75
CA ILE A 103 19.09 13.81 -13.08
C ILE A 103 19.89 13.03 -14.14
N PRO A 104 19.26 12.13 -14.93
CA PRO A 104 19.97 11.47 -16.03
C PRO A 104 20.31 12.48 -17.13
N ILE A 105 21.54 12.43 -17.65
CA ILE A 105 22.01 13.30 -18.76
C ILE A 105 22.36 12.48 -20.00
N CYS A 106 23.13 11.41 -19.82
CA CYS A 106 23.49 10.46 -20.87
C CYS A 106 23.45 9.05 -20.29
N GLU A 107 22.66 8.17 -20.89
CA GLU A 107 22.44 6.82 -20.36
C GLU A 107 23.07 5.73 -21.25
N GLU A 108 24.08 6.11 -22.04
CA GLU A 108 24.77 5.18 -22.93
C GLU A 108 25.93 4.48 -22.21
N GLY A 109 26.02 3.16 -22.40
CA GLY A 109 27.17 2.34 -21.97
C GLY A 109 27.14 1.82 -20.53
N LEU A 110 26.11 2.13 -19.74
CA LEU A 110 25.81 1.43 -18.48
C LEU A 110 24.35 0.99 -18.47
N ALA A 111 24.09 -0.25 -18.06
CA ALA A 111 22.75 -0.76 -17.82
C ALA A 111 22.45 -0.73 -16.32
N VAL A 112 22.04 0.44 -15.82
CA VAL A 112 21.66 0.65 -14.41
C VAL A 112 20.44 -0.21 -14.06
N GLU A 113 20.50 -0.92 -12.95
CA GLU A 113 19.41 -1.73 -12.39
C GLU A 113 18.83 -1.09 -11.12
N LYS A 114 19.70 -0.56 -10.25
CA LYS A 114 19.28 0.18 -9.03
C LYS A 114 20.21 1.36 -8.78
N LEU A 115 19.63 2.48 -8.35
CA LEU A 115 20.32 3.67 -7.89
C LEU A 115 20.09 3.83 -6.38
N PHE A 116 21.16 3.97 -5.61
CA PHE A 116 21.11 4.19 -4.16
C PHE A 116 21.56 5.62 -3.89
N TRP A 117 20.58 6.51 -3.73
CA TRP A 117 20.77 7.95 -3.48
C TRP A 117 19.41 8.60 -3.21
N PRO A 118 19.27 9.53 -2.24
CA PRO A 118 20.26 9.99 -1.25
C PRO A 118 20.67 8.93 -0.23
N GLY A 119 21.78 9.18 0.48
CA GLY A 119 22.28 8.27 1.50
C GLY A 119 21.44 8.21 2.77
N GLU A 120 21.59 7.09 3.48
CA GLU A 120 20.97 6.88 4.79
C GLU A 120 21.59 7.78 5.86
N LEU A 121 20.76 8.22 6.81
CA LEU A 121 21.17 9.17 7.84
C LEU A 121 21.58 8.44 9.13
N GLU A 122 22.52 9.04 9.85
CA GLU A 122 22.99 8.55 11.14
C GLU A 122 21.91 8.68 12.22
N LEU A 123 21.35 7.53 12.61
CA LEU A 123 20.48 7.33 13.77
C LEU A 123 21.01 6.13 14.59
N GLU A 124 22.18 6.29 15.23
CA GLU A 124 22.98 5.16 15.76
C GLU A 124 23.06 5.05 17.29
N GLU A 125 22.16 5.73 18.02
CA GLU A 125 22.05 5.55 19.47
C GLU A 125 20.94 4.56 19.83
N LYS A 126 21.27 3.56 20.65
CA LYS A 126 20.31 2.61 21.22
C LYS A 126 19.42 3.31 22.26
N ARG A 127 18.34 3.92 21.79
CA ARG A 127 17.40 4.69 22.61
C ARG A 127 15.97 4.48 22.12
N LYS A 128 15.04 4.38 23.07
CA LYS A 128 13.60 4.27 22.77
C LYS A 128 12.98 5.52 22.13
N ASP A 129 13.54 6.69 22.42
CA ASP A 129 13.07 7.98 21.89
C ASP A 129 13.79 8.36 20.59
N TRP A 130 14.64 7.47 20.06
CA TRP A 130 15.17 7.54 18.71
C TRP A 130 14.50 6.45 17.90
N TYR A 131 13.69 6.82 16.92
CA TYR A 131 12.85 5.86 16.21
C TYR A 131 12.72 6.17 14.72
N THR A 132 12.41 5.13 13.95
CA THR A 132 12.13 5.20 12.52
C THR A 132 10.68 4.87 12.25
N LEU A 133 10.05 5.59 11.32
CA LEU A 133 8.72 5.30 10.80
C LEU A 133 8.83 4.73 9.40
N LEU A 134 8.22 3.58 9.18
CA LEU A 134 8.09 2.97 7.86
C LEU A 134 6.61 2.80 7.51
N ASN A 135 6.25 3.14 6.27
CA ASN A 135 4.91 2.95 5.72
C ASN A 135 4.69 1.54 5.18
N MET A 136 5.25 0.55 5.88
CA MET A 136 4.98 -0.85 5.64
C MET A 136 3.55 -1.13 6.10
N GLN A 137 2.67 -1.30 5.12
CA GLN A 137 1.22 -1.36 5.30
C GLN A 137 0.73 -0.20 6.19
N GLN A 138 -0.12 -0.44 7.19
CA GLN A 138 -0.74 0.64 7.98
C GLN A 138 0.26 1.58 8.66
N GLY A 139 1.43 1.04 9.05
CA GLY A 139 2.51 1.81 9.65
C GLY A 139 3.18 1.12 10.83
N VAL A 140 4.50 1.25 10.90
CA VAL A 140 5.33 0.71 11.98
C VAL A 140 6.30 1.78 12.49
N MET A 141 6.39 1.89 13.81
CA MET A 141 7.42 2.66 14.51
C MET A 141 8.47 1.71 15.08
N ILE A 142 9.73 1.89 14.71
CA ILE A 142 10.85 1.05 15.15
C ILE A 142 11.77 1.89 16.05
N PRO A 143 11.66 1.77 17.39
CA PRO A 143 12.65 2.32 18.30
C PRO A 143 14.03 1.69 18.06
N ASN A 144 15.10 2.47 18.22
CA ASN A 144 16.46 1.96 18.03
C ASN A 144 16.89 0.92 19.06
N ASP A 145 16.16 0.76 20.17
CA ASP A 145 16.35 -0.31 21.14
C ASP A 145 15.40 -1.50 20.95
N TRP A 146 14.63 -1.52 19.87
CA TRP A 146 13.71 -2.62 19.55
C TRP A 146 14.46 -3.96 19.45
N GLU A 147 13.85 -5.01 19.98
CA GLU A 147 14.53 -6.31 20.14
C GLU A 147 14.53 -7.16 18.86
N THR A 148 13.60 -6.89 17.95
CA THR A 148 13.38 -7.71 16.74
C THR A 148 14.09 -7.09 15.55
N GLU A 149 14.90 -7.89 14.87
CA GLU A 149 15.52 -7.51 13.59
C GLU A 149 14.45 -7.23 12.52
N LEU A 150 14.62 -6.18 11.72
CA LEU A 150 13.73 -5.90 10.59
C LEU A 150 14.06 -6.86 9.44
N LYS A 151 13.08 -7.68 9.03
CA LYS A 151 13.19 -8.61 7.90
C LYS A 151 11.94 -8.58 7.04
N ASP A 152 12.05 -9.17 5.85
CA ASP A 152 10.90 -9.55 5.02
C ASP A 152 9.93 -8.40 4.73
N ILE A 153 10.46 -7.22 4.41
CA ILE A 153 9.64 -6.08 4.01
C ILE A 153 8.89 -6.46 2.72
N PRO A 154 7.54 -6.38 2.69
CA PRO A 154 6.76 -6.71 1.51
C PRO A 154 7.26 -5.95 0.28
N PHE A 155 7.33 -6.63 -0.86
CA PHE A 155 7.80 -6.03 -2.13
C PHE A 155 9.16 -5.33 -2.02
N ASP A 156 10.05 -5.77 -1.11
CA ASP A 156 11.35 -5.14 -0.86
C ASP A 156 11.21 -3.65 -0.45
N GLY A 157 10.08 -3.21 0.09
CA GLY A 157 9.83 -1.80 0.43
C GLY A 157 9.58 -0.89 -0.78
N PHE A 158 9.14 -1.44 -1.91
CA PHE A 158 8.74 -0.65 -3.07
C PHE A 158 7.56 0.27 -2.71
N PHE A 159 7.64 1.55 -3.08
CA PHE A 159 6.51 2.46 -2.88
C PHE A 159 5.36 2.08 -3.81
N GLU A 160 4.15 2.57 -3.48
CA GLU A 160 2.93 2.24 -4.24
C GLU A 160 2.55 0.75 -4.18
N THR A 161 2.99 0.07 -3.10
CA THR A 161 2.68 -1.33 -2.79
C THR A 161 2.37 -1.49 -1.29
N ALA A 162 2.04 -2.69 -0.83
CA ALA A 162 1.98 -3.04 0.60
C ALA A 162 3.29 -2.79 1.35
N GLY A 163 4.43 -2.85 0.64
CA GLY A 163 5.74 -2.54 1.20
C GLY A 163 5.93 -1.08 1.59
N GLY A 164 5.15 -0.18 0.99
CA GLY A 164 5.27 1.27 1.14
C GLY A 164 3.98 1.96 0.70
N TYR A 165 2.95 1.92 1.55
CA TYR A 165 1.63 2.51 1.28
C TYR A 165 1.69 3.97 0.90
N MET A 166 2.63 4.69 1.47
CA MET A 166 2.89 6.10 1.18
C MET A 166 4.37 6.29 0.86
N PRO A 167 4.72 7.11 -0.14
CA PRO A 167 6.08 7.32 -0.61
C PRO A 167 6.92 8.21 0.32
N TRP A 168 7.03 7.85 1.59
CA TRP A 168 7.90 8.51 2.56
C TRP A 168 8.41 7.56 3.64
N PHE A 169 9.40 8.02 4.40
CA PHE A 169 9.78 7.50 5.71
C PHE A 169 10.25 8.67 6.58
N ALA A 170 10.36 8.46 7.89
CA ALA A 170 10.80 9.50 8.81
C ALA A 170 11.65 8.92 9.95
N GLN A 171 12.52 9.74 10.53
CA GLN A 171 13.26 9.39 11.73
C GLN A 171 13.25 10.54 12.72
N PHE A 172 13.30 10.20 14.01
CA PHE A 172 13.28 11.16 15.11
C PHE A 172 14.43 10.88 16.08
N LYS A 173 15.09 11.95 16.53
CA LYS A 173 16.06 12.03 17.61
C LYS A 173 15.41 12.77 18.78
N GLY A 174 14.64 12.05 19.61
CA GLY A 174 13.77 12.68 20.60
C GLY A 174 12.65 13.46 19.89
N GLY A 175 12.55 14.77 20.14
CA GLY A 175 11.55 15.63 19.50
C GLY A 175 11.96 16.21 18.15
N ASN A 176 13.21 16.02 17.70
CA ASN A 176 13.67 16.56 16.42
C ASN A 176 13.68 15.45 15.37
N GLY A 177 13.05 15.67 14.23
CA GLY A 177 12.90 14.66 13.19
C GLY A 177 13.14 15.18 11.79
N TYR A 178 13.05 14.29 10.83
CA TYR A 178 12.85 14.62 9.43
C TYR A 178 11.82 13.68 8.82
N ILE A 179 11.13 14.15 7.80
CA ILE A 179 10.38 13.31 6.87
C ILE A 179 11.04 13.40 5.49
N ALA A 180 11.28 12.25 4.86
CA ALA A 180 11.80 12.13 3.50
C ALA A 180 10.69 11.64 2.57
N ILE A 181 10.20 12.51 1.69
CA ILE A 181 9.11 12.23 0.76
C ILE A 181 9.68 12.01 -0.64
N CYS A 182 9.47 10.82 -1.19
CA CYS A 182 9.77 10.52 -2.58
C CYS A 182 8.68 11.12 -3.47
N THR A 183 8.99 12.24 -4.14
CA THR A 183 8.02 12.93 -5.00
C THR A 183 7.89 12.30 -6.39
N THR A 184 8.72 11.28 -6.67
CA THR A 184 8.74 10.52 -7.93
C THR A 184 8.74 9.00 -7.67
N PRO A 185 7.67 8.45 -7.08
CA PRO A 185 7.69 7.14 -6.41
C PRO A 185 7.58 5.93 -7.33
N TRP A 186 7.12 6.10 -8.57
CA TRP A 186 6.69 4.99 -9.44
C TRP A 186 7.76 3.97 -9.79
N ASN A 187 9.04 4.32 -9.70
CA ASN A 187 10.16 3.41 -9.86
C ASN A 187 11.13 3.59 -8.67
N ALA A 188 10.57 3.50 -7.46
CA ALA A 188 11.29 3.77 -6.23
C ALA A 188 10.77 2.91 -5.08
N GLY A 189 11.62 2.72 -4.08
CA GLY A 189 11.27 2.13 -2.80
C GLY A 189 12.21 2.65 -1.73
N TYR A 190 12.03 2.22 -0.50
CA TYR A 190 13.02 2.41 0.55
C TYR A 190 13.72 1.10 0.88
N GLN A 191 14.99 1.18 1.23
CA GLN A 191 15.70 0.10 1.90
C GLN A 191 15.83 0.48 3.38
N ALA A 192 15.66 -0.50 4.26
CA ALA A 192 15.80 -0.29 5.69
C ALA A 192 16.47 -1.50 6.35
N GLU A 193 17.33 -1.22 7.32
CA GLU A 193 17.99 -2.22 8.16
C GLU A 193 17.85 -1.82 9.63
N HIS A 194 17.39 -2.77 10.44
CA HIS A 194 17.44 -2.69 11.89
C HIS A 194 18.01 -4.00 12.43
N PRO A 195 19.24 -4.02 12.95
CA PRO A 195 19.81 -5.20 13.57
C PRO A 195 19.08 -5.56 14.87
N GLN A 196 19.07 -6.86 15.20
CA GLN A 196 18.45 -7.35 16.42
C GLN A 196 18.96 -6.62 17.67
N ASN A 197 18.07 -6.02 18.46
CA ASN A 197 18.39 -5.22 19.66
C ASN A 197 19.09 -3.87 19.36
N GLY A 198 19.02 -3.36 18.13
CA GLY A 198 19.70 -2.12 17.72
C GLY A 198 21.21 -2.28 17.51
N PRO A 199 22.00 -1.19 17.55
CA PRO A 199 21.69 0.11 18.16
C PRO A 199 21.15 1.18 17.20
N TYR A 200 20.92 0.83 15.93
CA TYR A 200 20.56 1.78 14.89
C TYR A 200 19.37 1.29 14.08
N THR A 201 18.81 2.20 13.29
CA THR A 201 17.97 1.88 12.15
C THR A 201 18.44 2.75 10.99
N HIS A 202 18.88 2.14 9.89
CA HIS A 202 19.28 2.86 8.68
C HIS A 202 18.17 2.75 7.66
N VAL A 203 17.85 3.85 6.99
CA VAL A 203 16.83 3.90 5.95
C VAL A 203 17.22 4.91 4.87
N SER A 204 17.03 4.52 3.61
CA SER A 204 17.28 5.37 2.44
C SER A 204 16.37 5.01 1.27
N VAL A 205 16.21 5.94 0.32
CA VAL A 205 15.47 5.67 -0.92
C VAL A 205 16.39 4.93 -1.90
N ARG A 206 15.81 3.99 -2.65
CA ARG A 206 16.39 3.42 -3.87
C ARG A 206 15.49 3.71 -5.07
N PHE A 207 16.09 3.76 -6.24
CA PHE A 207 15.42 4.02 -7.51
C PHE A 207 15.74 2.95 -8.54
N GLU A 208 14.76 2.56 -9.33
CA GLU A 208 14.90 1.61 -10.45
C GLU A 208 14.71 2.34 -11.79
N PRO A 209 15.28 1.86 -12.90
CA PRO A 209 15.02 2.45 -14.21
C PRO A 209 13.58 2.15 -14.67
N SER A 210 13.00 3.01 -15.52
CA SER A 210 11.75 2.75 -16.22
C SER A 210 12.02 2.27 -17.65
N LEU A 211 11.49 1.10 -17.99
CA LEU A 211 11.74 0.41 -19.26
C LEU A 211 13.25 0.32 -19.58
N GLY A 212 14.01 0.10 -18.48
CA GLY A 212 15.45 0.08 -18.31
C GLY A 212 16.24 1.27 -18.85
N ARG A 213 15.67 2.46 -18.71
CA ARG A 213 16.40 3.73 -18.65
C ARG A 213 16.02 4.44 -17.34
N MET A 214 16.96 5.11 -16.69
CA MET A 214 16.63 6.01 -15.58
C MET A 214 15.66 7.12 -16.01
N ASP A 215 15.75 7.57 -17.27
CA ASP A 215 14.78 8.37 -18.04
C ASP A 215 14.45 9.76 -17.46
N TYR A 216 13.84 9.82 -16.28
CA TYR A 216 13.35 11.03 -15.64
C TYR A 216 14.04 11.30 -14.31
N ARG A 217 13.96 12.56 -13.84
CA ARG A 217 14.53 13.02 -12.56
C ARG A 217 13.95 12.25 -11.38
N ARG A 218 14.80 11.88 -10.43
CA ARG A 218 14.40 11.22 -9.17
C ARG A 218 14.54 12.21 -8.03
N ILE A 219 13.46 12.46 -7.29
CA ILE A 219 13.39 13.61 -6.38
C ILE A 219 12.88 13.17 -5.01
N VAL A 220 13.70 13.41 -3.99
CA VAL A 220 13.34 13.25 -2.58
C VAL A 220 13.33 14.61 -1.91
N ARG A 221 12.25 14.92 -1.18
CA ARG A 221 12.08 16.14 -0.41
C ARG A 221 12.19 15.82 1.08
N TYR A 222 13.10 16.49 1.77
CA TYR A 222 13.26 16.41 3.21
C TYR A 222 12.68 17.65 3.87
N THR A 223 11.86 17.45 4.90
CA THR A 223 11.36 18.51 5.78
C THR A 223 11.87 18.23 7.20
N LEU A 224 12.55 19.19 7.82
CA LEU A 224 13.05 19.08 9.18
C LEU A 224 11.99 19.51 10.20
N ILE A 225 11.80 18.69 11.23
CA ILE A 225 10.80 18.83 12.29
C ILE A 225 11.53 19.14 13.59
N GLU A 226 11.10 20.18 14.31
CA GLU A 226 11.63 20.56 15.63
C GLU A 226 10.51 20.43 16.66
N ASP A 227 10.83 19.91 17.84
CA ASP A 227 9.89 19.72 18.96
C ASP A 227 8.56 19.03 18.55
N GLY A 228 8.62 18.05 17.65
CA GLY A 228 7.48 17.32 17.10
C GLY A 228 7.57 15.79 17.21
N ASP A 229 6.59 15.10 16.61
CA ASP A 229 6.49 13.64 16.60
C ASP A 229 5.96 13.08 15.27
N TYR A 230 5.65 11.78 15.25
CA TYR A 230 5.15 11.09 14.05
C TYR A 230 3.82 11.63 13.51
N ASN A 231 2.99 12.29 14.33
CA ASN A 231 1.81 12.98 13.85
C ASN A 231 2.22 14.13 12.93
N ASP A 232 3.23 14.92 13.29
CA ASP A 232 3.72 16.03 12.46
C ASP A 232 4.22 15.52 11.11
N ALA A 233 4.98 14.42 11.07
CA ALA A 233 5.39 13.77 9.83
C ALA A 233 4.19 13.38 8.96
N CYS A 234 3.17 12.74 9.55
CA CYS A 234 1.94 12.39 8.83
C CYS A 234 1.20 13.65 8.32
N LYS A 235 1.11 14.72 9.11
CA LYS A 235 0.42 15.96 8.70
C LYS A 235 1.18 16.75 7.64
N ILE A 236 2.51 16.75 7.67
CA ILE A 236 3.36 17.27 6.59
C ILE A 236 3.07 16.52 5.29
N TYR A 237 3.01 15.19 5.34
CA TYR A 237 2.70 14.39 4.16
C TYR A 237 1.25 14.60 3.67
N ARG A 238 0.27 14.61 4.57
CA ARG A 238 -1.13 14.92 4.24
C ARG A 238 -1.28 16.28 3.56
N GLN A 239 -0.57 17.30 4.05
CA GLN A 239 -0.57 18.63 3.45
C GLN A 239 0.09 18.63 2.07
N TYR A 240 1.20 17.91 1.88
CA TYR A 240 1.83 17.71 0.57
C TYR A 240 0.86 17.10 -0.44
N VAL A 241 0.18 15.99 -0.08
CA VAL A 241 -0.79 15.32 -0.95
C VAL A 241 -1.96 16.25 -1.29
N LYS A 242 -2.42 17.05 -0.33
CA LYS A 242 -3.44 18.07 -0.54
C LYS A 242 -3.01 19.14 -1.54
N GLU A 243 -1.77 19.62 -1.45
CA GLU A 243 -1.19 20.60 -2.38
C GLU A 243 -1.05 20.05 -3.81
N GLN A 244 -0.81 18.76 -3.95
CA GLN A 244 -0.83 18.07 -5.25
C GLN A 244 -2.24 17.84 -5.80
N GLY A 245 -3.30 18.10 -5.02
CA GLY A 245 -4.68 17.85 -5.40
C GLY A 245 -5.09 16.37 -5.40
N ASN A 246 -4.34 15.53 -4.68
CA ASN A 246 -4.56 14.09 -4.61
C ASN A 246 -5.30 13.64 -3.33
N LEU A 247 -5.45 14.52 -2.34
CA LEU A 247 -6.22 14.23 -1.13
C LEU A 247 -7.72 14.33 -1.45
N CYS A 248 -8.38 13.20 -1.69
CA CYS A 248 -9.79 13.12 -2.06
C CYS A 248 -10.60 12.48 -0.91
N THR A 249 -11.34 13.31 -0.19
CA THR A 249 -12.11 12.88 0.98
C THR A 249 -13.33 12.03 0.59
N LEU A 250 -13.82 11.22 1.52
CA LEU A 250 -15.11 10.52 1.42
C LEU A 250 -16.28 11.48 1.23
N ASN A 251 -16.17 12.74 1.69
CA ASN A 251 -17.17 13.76 1.41
C ASN A 251 -17.17 14.19 -0.06
N GLU A 252 -16.00 14.39 -0.67
CA GLU A 252 -15.88 14.68 -2.10
C GLU A 252 -16.35 13.49 -2.96
N LYS A 253 -15.97 12.26 -2.58
CA LYS A 253 -16.44 11.04 -3.24
C LYS A 253 -17.96 10.90 -3.13
N ALA A 254 -18.52 11.13 -1.94
CA ALA A 254 -19.96 11.09 -1.71
C ALA A 254 -20.73 12.20 -2.44
N ALA A 255 -20.10 13.35 -2.69
CA ALA A 255 -20.70 14.41 -3.51
C ALA A 255 -20.84 13.98 -4.99
N ARG A 256 -19.93 13.13 -5.48
CA ARG A 256 -20.01 12.52 -6.83
C ARG A 256 -20.95 11.32 -6.85
N VAL A 257 -20.85 10.43 -5.87
CA VAL A 257 -21.61 9.18 -5.76
C VAL A 257 -22.19 9.06 -4.34
N PRO A 258 -23.47 9.43 -4.11
CA PRO A 258 -24.04 9.49 -2.76
C PRO A 258 -24.03 8.18 -1.98
N SER A 259 -24.02 7.03 -2.66
CA SER A 259 -23.99 5.70 -2.05
C SER A 259 -22.69 5.40 -1.29
N VAL A 260 -21.63 6.22 -1.41
CA VAL A 260 -20.47 6.15 -0.50
C VAL A 260 -20.91 6.21 0.96
N ASN A 261 -21.96 6.98 1.28
CA ASN A 261 -22.50 7.04 2.64
C ASN A 261 -23.15 5.74 3.10
N ASP A 262 -23.55 4.87 2.18
CA ASP A 262 -24.24 3.64 2.51
C ASP A 262 -23.30 2.60 3.13
N LEU A 263 -21.99 2.64 2.85
CA LEU A 263 -20.99 1.76 3.48
C LEU A 263 -20.76 2.10 4.96
N ILE A 264 -21.10 3.32 5.38
CA ILE A 264 -20.87 3.77 6.75
C ILE A 264 -21.75 2.98 7.72
N GLY A 265 -21.12 2.36 8.71
CA GLY A 265 -21.79 1.51 9.69
C GLY A 265 -22.18 0.11 9.20
N CYS A 266 -21.68 -0.34 8.04
CA CYS A 266 -21.81 -1.73 7.62
C CYS A 266 -20.87 -2.65 8.41
N SER A 267 -21.30 -3.89 8.66
CA SER A 267 -20.39 -5.01 8.93
C SER A 267 -20.09 -5.74 7.63
N PHE A 268 -18.82 -6.12 7.43
CA PHE A 268 -18.35 -6.74 6.21
C PHE A 268 -18.44 -8.27 6.30
N ILE A 269 -18.82 -8.90 5.19
CA ILE A 269 -18.91 -10.34 5.04
C ILE A 269 -18.13 -10.73 3.79
N HIS A 270 -17.11 -11.57 3.95
CA HIS A 270 -16.34 -12.15 2.86
C HIS A 270 -16.64 -13.64 2.75
N LYS A 271 -17.21 -14.07 1.61
CA LYS A 271 -17.62 -15.45 1.35
C LYS A 271 -17.38 -15.84 -0.11
N GLY A 272 -17.08 -17.11 -0.35
CA GLY A 272 -16.94 -17.66 -1.71
C GLY A 272 -18.13 -18.47 -2.23
N ILE A 273 -18.16 -18.67 -3.54
CA ILE A 273 -19.09 -19.55 -4.27
C ILE A 273 -18.36 -20.80 -4.75
N LYS A 274 -17.54 -20.68 -5.80
CA LYS A 274 -16.81 -21.79 -6.42
C LYS A 274 -15.31 -21.63 -6.20
N THR A 275 -14.69 -22.65 -5.62
CA THR A 275 -13.23 -22.83 -5.57
C THR A 275 -12.89 -24.00 -6.47
N PHE A 276 -11.96 -23.81 -7.39
CA PHE A 276 -11.46 -24.86 -8.29
C PHE A 276 -9.96 -24.68 -8.50
N VAL A 277 -9.15 -25.47 -7.81
CA VAL A 277 -7.68 -25.42 -7.91
C VAL A 277 -7.24 -26.38 -9.01
N GLN A 278 -6.63 -25.84 -10.06
CA GLN A 278 -6.11 -26.60 -11.20
C GLN A 278 -4.97 -27.53 -10.75
N PRO A 279 -4.81 -28.73 -11.33
CA PRO A 279 -3.75 -29.66 -10.97
C PRO A 279 -2.32 -29.12 -11.07
N GLU A 280 -2.10 -28.12 -11.91
CA GLU A 280 -0.80 -27.48 -12.11
C GLU A 280 -0.53 -26.31 -11.17
N SER A 281 -1.55 -25.86 -10.43
CA SER A 281 -1.44 -24.78 -9.44
C SER A 281 -0.49 -25.18 -8.30
N ASP A 282 0.25 -24.21 -7.77
CA ASP A 282 1.10 -24.44 -6.60
C ASP A 282 0.28 -24.69 -5.31
N PHE A 283 -1.01 -24.33 -5.29
CA PHE A 283 -1.94 -24.65 -4.20
C PHE A 283 -2.61 -26.02 -4.32
N PHE A 284 -2.38 -26.77 -5.41
CA PHE A 284 -3.02 -28.06 -5.59
C PHE A 284 -2.47 -29.09 -4.60
N ASP A 285 -3.36 -29.63 -3.76
CA ASP A 285 -3.00 -30.67 -2.80
C ASP A 285 -3.55 -32.03 -3.27
N PRO A 286 -2.74 -32.91 -3.89
CA PRO A 286 -3.20 -34.22 -4.34
C PRO A 286 -3.54 -35.17 -3.19
N GLU A 287 -3.02 -34.92 -1.99
CA GLU A 287 -3.23 -35.76 -0.81
C GLU A 287 -4.53 -35.39 -0.08
N ASN A 288 -5.02 -34.15 -0.25
CA ASN A 288 -6.28 -33.66 0.33
C ASN A 288 -7.19 -33.06 -0.77
N PRO A 289 -7.71 -33.88 -1.70
CA PRO A 289 -8.41 -33.40 -2.90
C PRO A 289 -9.70 -32.60 -2.62
N GLU A 290 -10.29 -32.78 -1.45
CA GLU A 290 -11.45 -32.02 -0.97
C GLU A 290 -11.14 -30.53 -0.70
N LYS A 291 -9.87 -30.16 -0.48
CA LYS A 291 -9.46 -28.75 -0.33
C LYS A 291 -9.41 -28.01 -1.66
N ASN A 292 -9.19 -28.74 -2.76
CA ASN A 292 -9.00 -28.15 -4.08
C ASN A 292 -10.31 -27.71 -4.72
N ASN A 293 -11.45 -28.28 -4.32
CA ASN A 293 -12.73 -28.06 -4.97
C ASN A 293 -13.86 -27.88 -3.95
N ASN A 294 -14.52 -26.73 -4.00
CA ASN A 294 -15.68 -26.44 -3.17
C ASN A 294 -16.73 -25.64 -3.96
N LEU A 295 -18.00 -25.88 -3.68
CA LEU A 295 -19.11 -25.14 -4.29
C LEU A 295 -20.21 -24.88 -3.27
N THR A 296 -20.48 -23.60 -3.00
CA THR A 296 -21.64 -23.13 -2.25
C THR A 296 -22.54 -22.33 -3.18
N SER A 297 -23.80 -22.74 -3.36
CA SER A 297 -24.69 -22.09 -4.31
C SER A 297 -25.12 -20.69 -3.87
N PHE A 298 -25.53 -19.84 -4.82
CA PHE A 298 -26.08 -18.52 -4.51
C PHE A 298 -27.29 -18.61 -3.57
N ALA A 299 -28.14 -19.62 -3.75
CA ALA A 299 -29.31 -19.83 -2.88
C ALA A 299 -28.94 -20.13 -1.42
N VAL A 300 -27.79 -20.78 -1.17
CA VAL A 300 -27.26 -20.95 0.20
C VAL A 300 -26.84 -19.60 0.75
N ARG A 301 -26.04 -18.82 0.01
CA ARG A 301 -25.64 -17.46 0.43
C ARG A 301 -26.84 -16.55 0.67
N THR A 302 -27.88 -16.61 -0.16
CA THR A 302 -29.14 -15.87 0.04
C THR A 302 -29.80 -16.20 1.37
N ARG A 303 -29.81 -17.48 1.78
CA ARG A 303 -30.36 -17.89 3.09
C ARG A 303 -29.49 -17.40 4.24
N GLU A 304 -28.17 -17.54 4.14
CA GLU A 304 -27.24 -17.06 5.17
C GLU A 304 -27.40 -15.56 5.41
N MET A 305 -27.54 -14.75 4.35
CA MET A 305 -27.73 -13.30 4.50
C MET A 305 -29.07 -12.97 5.19
N LYS A 306 -30.16 -13.67 4.82
CA LYS A 306 -31.46 -13.54 5.50
C LYS A 306 -31.37 -13.92 6.98
N GLU A 307 -30.68 -15.02 7.29
CA GLU A 307 -30.49 -15.48 8.67
C GLU A 307 -29.71 -14.45 9.50
N LEU A 308 -28.61 -13.88 8.97
CA LEU A 308 -27.85 -12.84 9.66
C LEU A 308 -28.68 -11.58 9.90
N HIS A 309 -29.50 -11.19 8.92
CA HIS A 309 -30.43 -10.07 9.07
C HIS A 309 -31.47 -10.33 10.18
N GLU A 310 -32.06 -11.53 10.21
CA GLU A 310 -33.01 -11.96 11.25
C GLU A 310 -32.38 -12.02 12.65
N LEU A 311 -31.10 -12.39 12.74
CA LEU A 311 -30.31 -12.35 13.98
C LEU A 311 -29.97 -10.91 14.43
N GLY A 312 -30.31 -9.91 13.60
CA GLY A 312 -30.08 -8.51 13.89
C GLY A 312 -28.62 -8.11 13.76
N ALA A 313 -27.91 -8.63 12.75
CA ALA A 313 -26.53 -8.25 12.44
C ALA A 313 -26.38 -6.77 12.06
N GLY A 314 -27.47 -6.08 11.72
CA GLY A 314 -27.46 -4.69 11.29
C GLY A 314 -27.29 -4.59 9.77
N LYS A 315 -26.66 -3.51 9.31
CA LYS A 315 -26.40 -3.30 7.88
C LYS A 315 -25.17 -4.09 7.46
N LEU A 316 -25.26 -4.84 6.37
CA LEU A 316 -24.21 -5.71 5.87
C LEU A 316 -23.67 -5.25 4.51
N TYR A 317 -22.39 -5.48 4.27
CA TYR A 317 -21.81 -5.49 2.93
C TYR A 317 -21.28 -6.91 2.64
N LEU A 318 -21.83 -7.56 1.61
CA LEU A 318 -21.36 -8.87 1.15
C LEU A 318 -20.37 -8.68 0.01
N HIS A 319 -19.15 -9.14 0.22
CA HIS A 319 -18.13 -9.39 -0.80
C HIS A 319 -18.19 -10.86 -1.20
N LEU A 320 -18.35 -11.13 -2.50
CA LEU A 320 -18.55 -12.49 -3.02
C LEU A 320 -17.44 -12.94 -3.97
N ASP A 321 -16.65 -13.91 -3.50
CA ASP A 321 -15.60 -14.59 -4.25
C ASP A 321 -16.16 -15.71 -5.15
N GLY A 322 -15.44 -16.01 -6.23
CA GLY A 322 -15.67 -17.24 -7.00
C GLY A 322 -17.02 -17.32 -7.70
N TRP A 323 -17.65 -16.17 -7.99
CA TRP A 323 -19.04 -16.10 -8.44
C TRP A 323 -19.24 -16.59 -9.89
N ALA A 324 -18.22 -16.52 -10.73
CA ALA A 324 -18.31 -16.89 -12.13
C ALA A 324 -18.03 -18.38 -12.37
N GLU A 325 -18.40 -18.85 -13.56
CA GLU A 325 -18.25 -20.25 -13.99
C GLU A 325 -16.84 -20.82 -13.80
N PRO A 326 -15.74 -20.08 -14.07
CA PRO A 326 -14.40 -20.62 -13.87
C PRO A 326 -14.07 -20.99 -12.40
N GLY A 327 -14.68 -20.32 -11.41
CA GLY A 327 -14.29 -20.40 -10.00
C GLY A 327 -13.21 -19.38 -9.63
N TYR A 328 -12.98 -19.17 -8.32
CA TYR A 328 -12.04 -18.16 -7.81
C TYR A 328 -10.64 -18.31 -8.43
N ASP A 329 -9.99 -17.20 -8.80
CA ASP A 329 -8.66 -17.16 -9.44
C ASP A 329 -8.52 -18.05 -10.68
N ASN A 330 -9.55 -18.17 -11.52
CA ASN A 330 -9.49 -18.94 -12.76
C ASN A 330 -9.95 -18.09 -13.95
N ASN A 331 -9.24 -18.23 -15.08
CA ASN A 331 -9.64 -17.70 -16.40
C ASN A 331 -9.86 -16.17 -16.47
N HIS A 332 -9.45 -15.38 -15.49
CA HIS A 332 -9.44 -13.92 -15.62
C HIS A 332 -8.63 -13.49 -16.88
N PRO A 333 -9.10 -12.48 -17.64
CA PRO A 333 -10.29 -11.64 -17.41
C PRO A 333 -11.61 -12.19 -18.01
N ASP A 334 -11.66 -13.42 -18.55
CA ASP A 334 -12.87 -14.06 -19.05
C ASP A 334 -13.71 -14.69 -17.94
N TYR A 335 -14.13 -13.84 -17.01
CA TYR A 335 -14.76 -14.23 -15.76
C TYR A 335 -16.28 -14.13 -15.80
N THR A 336 -16.88 -14.81 -16.78
CA THR A 336 -18.33 -14.89 -16.98
C THR A 336 -18.69 -16.22 -17.64
N PRO A 337 -19.94 -16.71 -17.60
CA PRO A 337 -21.11 -16.17 -16.86
C PRO A 337 -21.04 -16.45 -15.35
N ALA A 338 -22.07 -16.07 -14.58
CA ALA A 338 -22.25 -16.57 -13.22
C ALA A 338 -22.34 -18.10 -13.21
N CYS A 339 -21.74 -18.75 -12.20
CA CYS A 339 -21.61 -20.20 -12.17
C CYS A 339 -22.97 -20.92 -12.24
N GLU A 340 -23.15 -21.73 -13.27
CA GLU A 340 -24.38 -22.49 -13.56
C GLU A 340 -24.66 -23.53 -12.48
N GLU A 341 -23.63 -24.24 -12.01
CA GLU A 341 -23.77 -25.21 -10.91
C GLU A 341 -24.19 -24.55 -9.59
N ALA A 342 -23.85 -23.26 -9.40
CA ALA A 342 -24.29 -22.45 -8.26
C ALA A 342 -25.71 -21.86 -8.44
N GLY A 343 -26.33 -22.04 -9.61
CA GLY A 343 -27.67 -21.56 -9.96
C GLY A 343 -27.72 -20.46 -11.02
N GLY A 344 -26.56 -20.10 -11.60
CA GLY A 344 -26.41 -19.15 -12.70
C GLY A 344 -26.91 -17.74 -12.39
N TRP A 345 -27.11 -16.95 -13.45
CA TRP A 345 -27.58 -15.56 -13.33
C TRP A 345 -28.87 -15.40 -12.53
N LYS A 346 -29.80 -16.37 -12.64
CA LYS A 346 -31.08 -16.31 -11.95
C LYS A 346 -30.89 -16.30 -10.43
N ALA A 347 -30.07 -17.21 -9.90
CA ALA A 347 -29.86 -17.31 -8.47
C ALA A 347 -28.95 -16.18 -7.94
N MET A 348 -27.96 -15.75 -8.72
CA MET A 348 -27.15 -14.57 -8.37
C MET A 348 -28.01 -13.31 -8.32
N LYS A 349 -28.96 -13.15 -9.24
CA LYS A 349 -29.91 -12.05 -9.21
C LYS A 349 -30.80 -12.11 -7.97
N GLU A 350 -31.30 -13.28 -7.59
CA GLU A 350 -32.08 -13.44 -6.37
C GLU A 350 -31.29 -13.04 -5.12
N LEU A 351 -30.00 -13.37 -5.05
CA LEU A 351 -29.09 -12.90 -3.99
C LEU A 351 -28.98 -11.37 -3.99
N SER A 352 -28.68 -10.77 -5.15
CA SER A 352 -28.55 -9.31 -5.31
C SER A 352 -29.86 -8.57 -4.93
N ASP A 353 -31.01 -9.05 -5.41
CA ASP A 353 -32.33 -8.49 -5.06
C ASP A 353 -32.60 -8.63 -3.55
N THR A 354 -32.27 -9.77 -2.96
CA THR A 354 -32.45 -10.06 -1.53
C THR A 354 -31.63 -9.10 -0.66
N MET A 355 -30.37 -8.82 -1.02
CA MET A 355 -29.52 -7.86 -0.30
C MET A 355 -30.17 -6.47 -0.31
N LYS A 356 -30.60 -6.03 -1.49
CA LYS A 356 -31.26 -4.74 -1.68
C LYS A 356 -32.58 -4.62 -0.91
N GLU A 357 -33.41 -5.64 -0.92
CA GLU A 357 -34.70 -5.67 -0.20
C GLU A 357 -34.54 -5.53 1.31
N GLN A 358 -33.42 -6.02 1.87
CA GLN A 358 -33.07 -5.91 3.28
C GLN A 358 -32.37 -4.59 3.65
N GLY A 359 -31.97 -3.80 2.65
CA GLY A 359 -31.17 -2.57 2.86
C GLY A 359 -29.68 -2.83 3.08
N ASP A 360 -29.21 -4.04 2.75
CA ASP A 360 -27.81 -4.42 2.76
C ASP A 360 -27.17 -4.16 1.38
N LEU A 361 -25.85 -4.23 1.31
CA LEU A 361 -25.05 -3.92 0.13
C LEU A 361 -24.38 -5.17 -0.45
N PHE A 362 -24.26 -5.21 -1.78
CA PHE A 362 -23.67 -6.34 -2.49
C PHE A 362 -22.51 -5.91 -3.40
N GLY A 363 -21.40 -6.64 -3.32
CA GLY A 363 -20.28 -6.52 -4.23
C GLY A 363 -19.64 -7.86 -4.57
N ILE A 364 -18.90 -7.86 -5.68
CA ILE A 364 -18.20 -9.05 -6.20
C ILE A 364 -16.70 -8.87 -6.10
N HIS A 365 -16.00 -9.99 -5.98
CA HIS A 365 -14.58 -10.11 -6.30
C HIS A 365 -14.41 -10.28 -7.81
N ASP A 366 -13.51 -9.51 -8.41
CA ASP A 366 -13.08 -9.69 -9.80
C ASP A 366 -11.61 -9.26 -9.96
N GLN A 367 -10.96 -9.67 -11.04
CA GLN A 367 -9.51 -9.56 -11.22
C GLN A 367 -9.17 -9.21 -12.69
N TYR A 368 -8.25 -8.26 -12.87
CA TYR A 368 -7.91 -7.65 -14.17
C TYR A 368 -6.41 -7.41 -14.38
N ARG A 369 -5.55 -7.98 -13.53
CA ARG A 369 -4.10 -8.11 -13.74
C ARG A 369 -3.75 -9.54 -14.11
N ASP A 370 -4.22 -10.52 -13.36
CA ASP A 370 -3.87 -11.92 -13.59
C ASP A 370 -4.52 -12.44 -14.87
N TYR A 371 -3.69 -13.04 -15.74
CA TYR A 371 -4.09 -13.39 -17.10
C TYR A 371 -3.75 -14.84 -17.43
N TYR A 372 -4.74 -15.70 -17.23
CA TYR A 372 -4.57 -17.15 -17.30
C TYR A 372 -4.52 -17.63 -18.75
N PHE A 373 -3.64 -18.60 -19.02
CA PHE A 373 -3.52 -19.23 -20.34
C PHE A 373 -4.78 -20.01 -20.74
N SER A 374 -5.59 -20.39 -19.74
CA SER A 374 -6.88 -21.07 -19.90
C SER A 374 -8.05 -20.12 -20.18
N ALA A 375 -7.86 -18.80 -20.11
CA ALA A 375 -8.88 -17.83 -20.50
C ALA A 375 -9.17 -17.95 -22.01
N GLU A 376 -10.46 -17.95 -22.40
CA GLU A 376 -10.86 -18.19 -23.79
C GLU A 376 -10.29 -17.13 -24.76
N SER A 377 -10.21 -15.89 -24.31
CA SER A 377 -9.65 -14.76 -25.05
C SER A 377 -8.17 -14.52 -24.77
N PHE A 378 -7.46 -15.47 -24.14
CA PHE A 378 -6.02 -15.34 -23.94
C PHE A 378 -5.31 -15.13 -25.28
N ASP A 379 -4.67 -13.97 -25.38
CA ASP A 379 -3.79 -13.56 -26.45
C ASP A 379 -2.50 -13.03 -25.81
N GLU A 380 -1.40 -13.72 -26.10
CA GLU A 380 -0.06 -13.37 -25.64
C GLU A 380 0.33 -11.93 -26.04
N ASP A 381 -0.28 -11.37 -27.10
CA ASP A 381 -0.05 -9.98 -27.45
C ASP A 381 -0.52 -9.02 -26.35
N TYR A 382 -1.59 -9.30 -25.62
CA TYR A 382 -2.10 -8.44 -24.54
C TYR A 382 -1.39 -8.62 -23.19
N ALA A 383 -0.50 -9.60 -23.07
CA ALA A 383 0.31 -9.77 -21.88
C ALA A 383 1.39 -8.69 -21.75
N CYS A 384 1.78 -8.37 -20.52
CA CYS A 384 2.94 -7.54 -20.20
C CYS A 384 4.22 -8.17 -20.78
N ARG A 385 5.08 -7.33 -21.36
CA ARG A 385 6.43 -7.73 -21.79
C ARG A 385 7.46 -6.99 -20.95
N LEU A 386 8.37 -7.73 -20.31
CA LEU A 386 9.51 -7.16 -19.61
C LEU A 386 10.43 -6.44 -20.60
N GLN A 387 11.39 -5.69 -20.06
CA GLN A 387 12.30 -4.89 -20.88
C GLN A 387 13.09 -5.74 -21.89
N ASP A 388 13.52 -6.93 -21.50
CA ASP A 388 14.22 -7.88 -22.36
C ASP A 388 13.33 -8.55 -23.43
N GLY A 389 12.03 -8.21 -23.44
CA GLY A 389 11.03 -8.70 -24.38
C GLY A 389 10.34 -10.00 -23.94
N THR A 390 10.74 -10.58 -22.81
CA THR A 390 10.12 -11.79 -22.26
C THR A 390 8.75 -11.49 -21.66
N ILE A 391 7.89 -12.49 -21.60
CA ILE A 391 6.59 -12.42 -20.95
C ILE A 391 6.70 -13.16 -19.62
N PRO A 392 6.46 -12.49 -18.47
CA PRO A 392 6.58 -13.14 -17.19
C PRO A 392 5.45 -14.15 -17.02
N THR A 393 5.76 -15.31 -16.46
CA THR A 393 4.76 -16.35 -16.20
C THR A 393 5.00 -17.06 -14.89
N HIS A 394 3.93 -17.49 -14.24
CA HIS A 394 3.95 -18.37 -13.08
C HIS A 394 2.65 -19.19 -13.02
N LYS A 395 2.50 -20.02 -11.99
CA LYS A 395 1.30 -20.87 -11.78
C LYS A 395 0.87 -20.95 -10.32
N ARG A 396 1.15 -19.89 -9.57
CA ARG A 396 0.90 -19.82 -8.13
C ARG A 396 -0.56 -20.07 -7.76
N TRP A 397 -1.49 -19.34 -8.35
CA TRP A 397 -2.90 -19.29 -7.93
C TRP A 397 -3.75 -20.42 -8.51
N ALA A 398 -5.03 -20.51 -8.08
CA ALA A 398 -5.89 -21.65 -8.38
C ALA A 398 -5.98 -21.97 -9.88
N GLY A 399 -6.04 -20.96 -10.74
CA GLY A 399 -6.15 -21.12 -12.19
C GLY A 399 -4.91 -21.64 -12.90
N GLY A 400 -3.81 -21.86 -12.17
CA GLY A 400 -2.59 -22.43 -12.75
C GLY A 400 -1.84 -21.42 -13.61
N GLN A 401 -1.38 -21.86 -14.78
CA GLN A 401 -0.46 -21.09 -15.62
C GLN A 401 -1.06 -19.74 -16.06
N GLN A 402 -0.36 -18.65 -15.73
CA GLN A 402 -0.75 -17.28 -16.05
C GLN A 402 0.43 -16.39 -16.44
N SER A 403 0.09 -15.24 -17.02
CA SER A 403 0.91 -14.04 -17.13
C SER A 403 0.16 -12.86 -16.51
N TYR A 404 0.56 -11.63 -16.84
CA TYR A 404 -0.13 -10.40 -16.44
C TYR A 404 -0.72 -9.69 -17.66
N LEU A 405 -1.99 -9.31 -17.60
CA LEU A 405 -2.65 -8.47 -18.59
C LEU A 405 -2.06 -7.06 -18.52
N CYS A 406 -1.63 -6.52 -19.65
CA CYS A 406 -1.16 -5.14 -19.71
C CYS A 406 -2.31 -4.19 -19.30
N ALA A 407 -2.08 -3.35 -18.28
CA ALA A 407 -3.14 -2.52 -17.70
C ALA A 407 -3.75 -1.52 -18.71
N THR A 408 -3.06 -1.22 -19.82
CA THR A 408 -3.65 -0.52 -20.98
C THR A 408 -4.94 -1.17 -21.49
N GLN A 409 -5.07 -2.49 -21.34
CA GLN A 409 -6.23 -3.29 -21.77
C GLN A 409 -7.28 -3.43 -20.66
N ALA A 410 -6.89 -3.33 -19.38
CA ALA A 410 -7.76 -3.60 -18.24
C ALA A 410 -9.08 -2.79 -18.26
N PRO A 411 -9.12 -1.47 -18.54
CA PRO A 411 -10.38 -0.72 -18.59
C PRO A 411 -11.39 -1.27 -19.61
N HIS A 412 -10.91 -1.86 -20.72
CA HIS A 412 -11.78 -2.44 -21.75
C HIS A 412 -12.43 -3.73 -21.26
N TYR A 413 -11.66 -4.58 -20.57
CA TYR A 413 -12.19 -5.82 -19.97
C TYR A 413 -13.12 -5.53 -18.80
N VAL A 414 -12.80 -4.56 -17.94
CA VAL A 414 -13.70 -4.09 -16.87
C VAL A 414 -15.03 -3.62 -17.48
N GLN A 415 -14.97 -2.75 -18.50
CA GLN A 415 -16.18 -2.29 -19.16
C GLN A 415 -17.00 -3.44 -19.76
N ARG A 416 -16.34 -4.40 -20.43
CA ARG A 416 -16.97 -5.58 -21.04
C ARG A 416 -17.71 -6.42 -19.99
N ASN A 417 -17.02 -6.82 -18.93
CA ASN A 417 -17.54 -7.75 -17.92
C ASN A 417 -18.66 -7.11 -17.09
N PHE A 418 -18.48 -5.87 -16.63
CA PHE A 418 -19.51 -5.15 -15.89
C PHE A 418 -20.74 -4.81 -16.73
N SER A 419 -20.58 -4.63 -18.05
CA SER A 419 -21.72 -4.52 -18.96
C SER A 419 -22.53 -5.83 -19.05
N GLU A 420 -21.89 -6.98 -18.89
CA GLU A 420 -22.58 -8.28 -18.88
C GLU A 420 -23.39 -8.49 -17.58
N LEU A 421 -22.83 -8.09 -16.44
CA LEU A 421 -23.55 -8.04 -15.16
C LEU A 421 -24.79 -7.13 -15.24
N GLU A 422 -24.64 -5.95 -15.84
CA GLU A 422 -25.73 -5.01 -16.08
C GLU A 422 -26.84 -5.61 -16.98
N LYS A 423 -26.49 -6.28 -18.09
CA LYS A 423 -27.46 -6.96 -18.97
C LYS A 423 -28.28 -8.03 -18.24
N ASN A 424 -27.64 -8.74 -17.31
CA ASN A 424 -28.29 -9.77 -16.50
C ASN A 424 -28.99 -9.20 -15.26
N ARG A 425 -29.05 -7.86 -15.13
CA ARG A 425 -29.76 -7.12 -14.08
C ARG A 425 -29.28 -7.46 -12.67
N ILE A 426 -27.97 -7.68 -12.54
CA ILE A 426 -27.32 -7.79 -11.24
C ILE A 426 -27.05 -6.38 -10.74
N HIS A 427 -27.65 -6.02 -9.60
CA HIS A 427 -27.38 -4.74 -8.94
C HIS A 427 -26.15 -4.89 -8.04
N LEU A 428 -25.12 -4.09 -8.29
CA LEU A 428 -23.91 -4.03 -7.47
C LEU A 428 -23.83 -2.66 -6.81
N ASP A 429 -23.57 -2.66 -5.50
CA ASP A 429 -23.25 -1.46 -4.73
C ASP A 429 -21.74 -1.26 -4.67
N GLY A 430 -20.95 -2.34 -4.62
CA GLY A 430 -19.50 -2.31 -4.64
C GLY A 430 -18.89 -3.30 -5.63
N ALA A 431 -17.61 -3.13 -5.92
CA ALA A 431 -16.83 -4.11 -6.66
C ALA A 431 -15.37 -4.04 -6.24
N TYR A 432 -14.83 -5.21 -5.95
CA TYR A 432 -13.43 -5.42 -5.62
C TYR A 432 -12.68 -5.79 -6.90
N LEU A 433 -11.73 -4.95 -7.31
CA LEU A 433 -10.79 -5.24 -8.40
C LEU A 433 -9.46 -5.62 -7.78
N ASP A 434 -9.19 -6.92 -7.77
CA ASP A 434 -8.10 -7.52 -7.03
C ASP A 434 -6.70 -7.04 -7.47
N VAL A 435 -5.75 -7.16 -6.54
CA VAL A 435 -4.31 -6.92 -6.67
C VAL A 435 -3.86 -5.47 -6.86
N PHE A 436 -4.69 -4.62 -7.48
CA PHE A 436 -4.26 -3.31 -7.97
C PHE A 436 -3.57 -2.44 -6.93
N THR A 437 -4.14 -2.35 -5.72
CA THR A 437 -3.70 -1.46 -4.63
C THR A 437 -2.77 -2.11 -3.61
N CYS A 438 -2.27 -3.31 -3.92
CA CYS A 438 -1.29 -4.05 -3.11
C CYS A 438 0.03 -4.24 -3.88
N ASN A 439 -0.03 -4.75 -5.11
CA ASN A 439 1.14 -5.04 -5.93
C ASN A 439 1.66 -3.82 -6.70
N GLU A 440 2.92 -3.90 -7.10
CA GLU A 440 3.58 -2.94 -7.96
C GLU A 440 2.83 -2.73 -9.29
N GLY A 441 2.92 -1.52 -9.83
CA GLY A 441 2.51 -1.21 -11.19
C GLY A 441 3.45 -1.92 -12.17
N ASP A 442 2.88 -2.67 -13.11
CA ASP A 442 3.66 -3.36 -14.15
C ASP A 442 4.27 -2.37 -15.16
N GLU A 443 5.41 -2.74 -15.75
CA GLU A 443 5.90 -2.13 -16.99
C GLU A 443 5.67 -3.05 -18.19
N CYS A 444 5.47 -2.47 -19.36
CA CYS A 444 5.28 -3.21 -20.60
C CYS A 444 6.09 -2.60 -21.75
N ASN A 445 6.99 -3.39 -22.32
CA ASN A 445 7.78 -3.06 -23.50
C ASN A 445 7.16 -3.57 -24.81
N ASN A 446 5.90 -4.03 -24.81
CA ASN A 446 5.21 -4.38 -26.06
C ASN A 446 4.98 -3.10 -26.88
N PRO A 447 5.45 -3.01 -28.14
CA PRO A 447 5.33 -1.81 -28.95
C PRO A 447 3.88 -1.39 -29.27
N ARG A 448 2.90 -2.29 -29.13
CA ARG A 448 1.48 -2.00 -29.40
C ARG A 448 0.76 -1.34 -28.23
N HIS A 449 1.30 -1.48 -27.02
CA HIS A 449 0.70 -0.95 -25.80
C HIS A 449 1.77 -0.73 -24.71
N ARG A 450 2.85 -0.05 -25.10
CA ARG A 450 3.96 0.29 -24.21
C ARG A 450 3.45 1.08 -23.01
N MET A 451 3.92 0.72 -21.81
CA MET A 451 3.41 1.26 -20.54
C MET A 451 4.52 1.31 -19.49
N THR A 452 4.65 2.43 -18.80
CA THR A 452 5.49 2.60 -17.60
C THR A 452 4.73 2.22 -16.32
N ARG A 453 5.42 2.03 -15.19
CA ARG A 453 4.74 1.78 -13.90
C ARG A 453 3.77 2.89 -13.53
N ARG A 454 4.18 4.15 -13.76
CA ARG A 454 3.33 5.33 -13.55
C ARG A 454 2.01 5.24 -14.33
N GLU A 455 2.10 4.95 -15.63
CA GLU A 455 0.92 4.80 -16.47
C GLU A 455 0.07 3.60 -16.05
N CYS A 456 0.68 2.52 -15.55
CA CYS A 456 -0.05 1.36 -15.02
C CYS A 456 -1.00 1.77 -13.89
N TYR A 457 -0.52 2.55 -12.91
CA TYR A 457 -1.37 3.11 -11.85
C TYR A 457 -2.49 3.99 -12.40
N ASP A 458 -2.22 4.84 -13.41
CA ASP A 458 -3.25 5.64 -14.09
C ASP A 458 -4.33 4.76 -14.75
N TYR A 459 -3.95 3.66 -15.39
CA TYR A 459 -4.90 2.71 -15.98
C TYR A 459 -5.71 1.96 -14.93
N ARG A 460 -5.09 1.53 -13.82
CA ARG A 460 -5.81 0.91 -12.69
C ARG A 460 -6.81 1.91 -12.09
N ALA A 461 -6.42 3.17 -11.90
CA ALA A 461 -7.31 4.23 -11.42
C ALA A 461 -8.51 4.46 -12.37
N ARG A 462 -8.30 4.37 -13.69
CA ARG A 462 -9.37 4.46 -14.68
C ARG A 462 -10.40 3.32 -14.57
N CYS A 463 -9.99 2.13 -14.12
CA CYS A 463 -10.93 1.04 -13.83
C CYS A 463 -11.85 1.42 -12.67
N PHE A 464 -11.30 1.98 -11.58
CA PHE A 464 -12.09 2.48 -10.44
C PHE A 464 -13.01 3.64 -10.85
N ASP A 465 -12.52 4.59 -11.65
CA ASP A 465 -13.32 5.72 -12.13
C ASP A 465 -14.49 5.27 -13.03
N TYR A 466 -14.30 4.20 -13.80
CA TYR A 466 -15.39 3.57 -14.55
C TYR A 466 -16.47 3.02 -13.60
N LEU A 467 -16.09 2.29 -12.55
CA LEU A 467 -17.03 1.79 -11.53
C LEU A 467 -17.80 2.95 -10.87
N MET A 468 -17.09 3.99 -10.44
CA MET A 468 -17.70 5.21 -9.88
C MET A 468 -18.68 5.88 -10.86
N SER A 469 -18.40 5.86 -12.16
CA SER A 469 -19.31 6.40 -13.19
C SER A 469 -20.62 5.60 -13.33
N LYS A 470 -20.60 4.33 -12.90
CA LYS A 470 -21.75 3.43 -12.85
C LYS A 470 -22.45 3.44 -11.48
N GLY A 471 -21.96 4.21 -10.53
CA GLY A 471 -22.46 4.22 -9.15
C GLY A 471 -22.05 3.00 -8.33
N ILE A 472 -21.05 2.24 -8.81
CA ILE A 472 -20.48 1.08 -8.12
C ILE A 472 -19.25 1.56 -7.36
N LEU A 473 -19.20 1.29 -6.06
CA LEU A 473 -18.13 1.74 -5.18
C LEU A 473 -16.90 0.84 -5.36
N PRO A 474 -15.76 1.36 -5.82
CA PRO A 474 -14.56 0.56 -6.05
C PRO A 474 -13.84 0.22 -4.75
N SER A 475 -13.44 -1.04 -4.64
CA SER A 475 -12.41 -1.53 -3.72
C SER A 475 -11.36 -2.37 -4.43
N SER A 476 -10.30 -2.70 -3.69
CA SER A 476 -9.16 -3.51 -4.12
C SER A 476 -8.48 -4.03 -2.84
N GLU A 477 -7.42 -4.84 -2.99
CA GLU A 477 -6.77 -5.63 -1.94
C GLU A 477 -6.38 -4.78 -0.72
N GLU A 478 -5.45 -3.84 -0.89
CA GLU A 478 -4.95 -2.97 0.18
C GLU A 478 -5.18 -1.47 -0.19
N VAL A 479 -4.34 -0.53 0.27
CA VAL A 479 -4.61 0.92 0.17
C VAL A 479 -3.44 1.79 -0.29
N SER A 480 -2.50 1.26 -1.10
CA SER A 480 -1.41 2.10 -1.64
C SER A 480 -1.92 3.41 -2.25
N ASP A 481 -1.32 4.53 -1.83
CA ASP A 481 -2.01 5.82 -1.83
C ASP A 481 -2.15 6.52 -3.18
N TRP A 482 -1.44 6.06 -4.22
CA TRP A 482 -1.74 6.41 -5.62
C TRP A 482 -3.22 6.23 -5.97
N SER A 483 -3.91 5.30 -5.29
CA SER A 483 -5.32 4.95 -5.51
C SER A 483 -6.31 5.82 -4.74
N ALA A 484 -5.85 6.60 -3.74
CA ALA A 484 -6.70 7.28 -2.77
C ALA A 484 -7.71 8.24 -3.40
N ARG A 485 -7.46 8.74 -4.63
CA ARG A 485 -8.40 9.59 -5.36
C ARG A 485 -9.61 8.83 -5.91
N SER A 486 -9.41 7.60 -6.38
CA SER A 486 -10.40 6.85 -7.15
C SER A 486 -10.98 5.65 -6.38
N LEU A 487 -10.33 5.17 -5.32
CA LEU A 487 -10.80 4.08 -4.46
C LEU A 487 -11.78 4.59 -3.39
N VAL A 488 -12.79 3.82 -3.00
CA VAL A 488 -13.73 4.20 -1.91
C VAL A 488 -13.42 3.44 -0.62
N PHE A 489 -13.15 2.14 -0.73
CA PHE A 489 -12.84 1.26 0.39
C PHE A 489 -11.86 0.17 -0.06
N CYS A 490 -11.37 -0.65 0.85
CA CYS A 490 -10.48 -1.78 0.54
C CYS A 490 -11.03 -3.11 1.09
N HIS A 491 -10.35 -4.22 0.83
CA HIS A 491 -10.57 -5.43 1.62
C HIS A 491 -10.06 -5.22 3.06
N TYR A 492 -8.95 -4.51 3.24
CA TYR A 492 -8.27 -4.28 4.51
C TYR A 492 -7.13 -3.25 4.36
N ALA A 493 -6.71 -2.65 5.48
CA ALA A 493 -5.51 -1.83 5.61
C ALA A 493 -4.72 -2.26 6.86
N PRO A 494 -4.18 -3.49 6.88
CA PRO A 494 -3.69 -4.14 8.09
C PRO A 494 -2.36 -3.55 8.58
N TYR A 495 -2.04 -3.84 9.84
CA TYR A 495 -0.65 -3.77 10.29
C TYR A 495 0.14 -4.99 9.82
N ASP A 496 1.47 -4.87 9.67
CA ASP A 496 2.34 -5.93 9.15
C ASP A 496 2.22 -7.26 9.89
N PHE A 497 2.12 -7.20 11.21
CA PHE A 497 2.07 -8.40 12.03
C PHE A 497 0.76 -9.17 11.85
N MET A 498 -0.31 -8.54 11.36
CA MET A 498 -1.61 -9.20 11.12
C MET A 498 -1.57 -10.13 9.90
N LEU A 499 -0.60 -9.94 9.00
CA LEU A 499 -0.38 -10.83 7.84
C LEU A 499 0.74 -11.83 8.06
N ARG A 500 1.31 -11.86 9.28
CA ARG A 500 2.27 -12.86 9.71
C ARG A 500 1.62 -13.78 10.73
N LYS A 501 2.12 -15.01 10.80
CA LYS A 501 1.59 -16.02 11.73
C LYS A 501 1.49 -15.43 13.15
N PRO A 502 0.33 -15.54 13.84
CA PRO A 502 0.17 -15.01 15.17
C PRO A 502 1.24 -15.52 16.14
N GLY A 503 1.71 -14.65 17.01
CA GLY A 503 2.84 -14.91 17.91
C GLY A 503 4.23 -14.69 17.28
N SER A 504 4.32 -14.34 15.98
CA SER A 504 5.58 -13.85 15.41
C SER A 504 5.99 -12.52 16.05
N PRO A 505 7.28 -12.28 16.32
CA PRO A 505 7.76 -10.99 16.84
C PRO A 505 7.39 -9.82 15.91
N LYS A 506 6.82 -8.75 16.47
CA LYS A 506 6.48 -7.52 15.74
C LYS A 506 7.76 -6.79 15.34
N HIS A 507 7.79 -6.19 14.14
CA HIS A 507 8.97 -5.41 13.68
C HIS A 507 9.12 -4.06 14.40
N GLY A 508 8.07 -3.61 15.08
CA GLY A 508 8.03 -2.37 15.83
C GLY A 508 6.68 -2.22 16.53
N ILE A 509 6.41 -1.00 17.01
CA ILE A 509 5.13 -0.61 17.58
C ILE A 509 4.16 -0.30 16.43
N PRO A 510 2.98 -0.94 16.36
CA PRO A 510 1.98 -0.60 15.35
C PRO A 510 1.42 0.80 15.63
N VAL A 511 1.48 1.68 14.63
CA VAL A 511 0.97 3.06 14.69
C VAL A 511 0.21 3.40 13.40
N PRO A 512 -0.95 4.07 13.46
CA PRO A 512 -1.86 4.22 12.32
C PRO A 512 -1.41 5.31 11.34
N LEU A 513 -0.21 5.20 10.77
CA LEU A 513 0.40 6.22 9.91
C LEU A 513 -0.48 6.53 8.70
N PHE A 514 -0.99 5.51 8.01
CA PHE A 514 -1.86 5.70 6.86
C PHE A 514 -3.15 6.43 7.25
N ASN A 515 -3.83 6.00 8.32
CA ASN A 515 -5.07 6.64 8.76
C ASN A 515 -4.87 8.08 9.29
N LEU A 516 -3.72 8.39 9.90
CA LEU A 516 -3.36 9.78 10.25
C LEU A 516 -3.33 10.69 9.02
N VAL A 517 -3.10 10.13 7.83
CA VAL A 517 -3.10 10.84 6.55
C VAL A 517 -4.44 10.72 5.82
N TYR A 518 -5.10 9.57 5.84
CA TYR A 518 -6.17 9.22 4.89
C TYR A 518 -7.47 8.66 5.49
N HIS A 519 -7.66 8.67 6.81
CA HIS A 519 -8.87 8.12 7.43
C HIS A 519 -10.18 8.73 6.88
N ASP A 520 -10.20 10.03 6.59
CA ASP A 520 -11.36 10.70 5.99
C ASP A 520 -11.45 10.52 4.47
N CYS A 521 -10.58 9.72 3.87
CA CYS A 521 -10.46 9.50 2.43
C CYS A 521 -10.91 8.09 2.03
N LEU A 522 -10.69 7.05 2.83
CA LEU A 522 -11.07 5.67 2.51
C LEU A 522 -11.82 5.00 3.68
N ILE A 523 -12.76 4.11 3.36
CA ILE A 523 -13.38 3.23 4.35
C ILE A 523 -12.55 1.95 4.42
N GLU A 524 -12.16 1.54 5.62
CA GLU A 524 -11.31 0.37 5.83
C GLU A 524 -12.04 -0.67 6.68
N PRO A 525 -12.30 -1.88 6.15
CA PRO A 525 -12.69 -3.01 6.97
C PRO A 525 -11.50 -3.57 7.74
N TRP A 526 -11.74 -3.99 8.98
CA TRP A 526 -10.71 -4.48 9.90
C TRP A 526 -11.02 -5.90 10.38
N MET A 527 -9.93 -6.65 10.53
CA MET A 527 -9.92 -7.96 11.19
C MET A 527 -10.50 -7.84 12.62
N MET A 528 -11.30 -8.83 13.02
CA MET A 528 -12.04 -8.88 14.29
C MET A 528 -11.70 -10.13 15.12
N GLU A 529 -10.74 -10.92 14.63
CA GLU A 529 -10.26 -12.14 15.22
C GLU A 529 -9.66 -11.87 16.61
N LYS A 530 -10.08 -12.70 17.56
CA LYS A 530 -9.39 -12.80 18.85
C LYS A 530 -8.41 -13.97 18.75
N ILE A 531 -7.12 -13.67 18.76
CA ILE A 531 -6.06 -14.68 18.65
C ILE A 531 -6.05 -15.53 19.93
N ASP A 532 -5.93 -14.87 21.07
CA ASP A 532 -5.98 -15.45 22.41
C ASP A 532 -6.36 -14.37 23.45
N ASP A 533 -6.10 -14.59 24.74
CA ASP A 533 -6.38 -13.62 25.80
C ASP A 533 -5.41 -12.43 25.86
N THR A 534 -4.41 -12.38 24.98
CA THR A 534 -3.39 -11.33 24.91
C THR A 534 -3.47 -10.47 23.65
N GLU A 535 -4.23 -10.89 22.64
CA GLU A 535 -4.33 -10.16 21.37
C GLU A 535 -5.73 -10.29 20.74
N ASP A 536 -6.47 -9.19 20.74
CA ASP A 536 -7.80 -9.03 20.15
C ASP A 536 -7.80 -7.94 19.07
N TYR A 537 -8.03 -8.32 17.81
CA TYR A 537 -7.95 -7.39 16.68
C TYR A 537 -9.06 -6.34 16.64
N MET A 538 -10.18 -6.55 17.36
CA MET A 538 -11.22 -5.53 17.54
C MET A 538 -10.66 -4.22 18.09
N LEU A 539 -9.60 -4.29 18.91
CA LEU A 539 -8.98 -3.11 19.50
C LEU A 539 -8.35 -2.21 18.43
N TYR A 540 -7.69 -2.78 17.42
CA TYR A 540 -7.13 -2.03 16.31
C TYR A 540 -8.21 -1.50 15.37
N ALA A 541 -9.31 -2.24 15.17
CA ALA A 541 -10.46 -1.76 14.41
C ALA A 541 -11.05 -0.48 15.03
N LEU A 542 -11.19 -0.46 16.36
CA LEU A 542 -11.64 0.71 17.10
C LEU A 542 -10.63 1.86 17.06
N LEU A 543 -9.34 1.56 17.29
CA LEU A 543 -8.28 2.56 17.30
C LEU A 543 -8.15 3.28 15.95
N ASN A 544 -8.41 2.56 14.86
CA ASN A 544 -8.41 3.10 13.50
C ASN A 544 -9.75 3.68 13.04
N GLY A 545 -10.83 3.56 13.82
CA GLY A 545 -12.15 4.08 13.42
C GLY A 545 -12.82 3.35 12.25
N GLY A 546 -12.34 2.15 11.90
CA GLY A 546 -12.77 1.42 10.71
C GLY A 546 -14.07 0.61 10.87
N ALA A 547 -14.41 -0.15 9.83
CA ALA A 547 -15.55 -1.07 9.81
C ALA A 547 -15.15 -2.49 10.26
N PRO A 548 -16.03 -3.29 10.88
CA PRO A 548 -15.69 -4.64 11.29
C PRO A 548 -15.97 -5.69 10.20
N TYR A 549 -15.10 -6.69 10.08
CA TYR A 549 -15.50 -7.98 9.50
C TYR A 549 -16.34 -8.77 10.49
N LEU A 550 -17.56 -9.14 10.10
CA LEU A 550 -18.39 -10.10 10.83
C LEU A 550 -18.01 -11.53 10.47
N ILE A 551 -17.78 -11.78 9.19
CA ILE A 551 -17.28 -13.07 8.69
C ILE A 551 -16.22 -12.77 7.62
N ARG A 552 -15.06 -13.41 7.76
CA ARG A 552 -13.94 -13.27 6.84
C ARG A 552 -13.39 -14.65 6.48
N ASP A 553 -13.94 -15.27 5.44
CA ASP A 553 -13.41 -16.55 4.96
C ASP A 553 -12.17 -16.27 4.09
N GLY A 554 -10.99 -16.79 4.43
CA GLY A 554 -9.83 -16.70 3.54
C GLY A 554 -10.00 -17.56 2.29
N ALA A 555 -9.50 -17.09 1.15
CA ALA A 555 -9.51 -17.85 -0.10
C ALA A 555 -8.54 -19.05 -0.06
N TYR A 556 -7.37 -18.85 0.56
CA TYR A 556 -6.36 -19.88 0.79
C TYR A 556 -5.95 -19.91 2.27
N PRO A 557 -5.75 -21.09 2.89
CA PRO A 557 -5.24 -21.18 4.26
C PRO A 557 -3.88 -20.50 4.41
N ASP A 558 -3.66 -19.80 5.53
CA ASP A 558 -2.42 -19.06 5.86
C ASP A 558 -2.05 -17.88 4.94
N PHE A 559 -2.95 -17.50 4.02
CA PHE A 559 -2.84 -16.29 3.20
C PHE A 559 -3.82 -15.21 3.68
N ASP A 560 -3.54 -13.95 3.36
CA ASP A 560 -4.37 -12.78 3.69
C ASP A 560 -4.70 -12.69 5.20
N GLY A 561 -3.76 -13.11 6.05
CA GLY A 561 -3.95 -13.17 7.50
C GLY A 561 -5.00 -14.22 7.96
N SER A 562 -5.38 -15.17 7.11
CA SER A 562 -6.34 -16.25 7.42
C SER A 562 -5.65 -17.43 8.12
N PHE A 563 -5.29 -17.24 9.38
CA PHE A 563 -4.63 -18.25 10.20
C PHE A 563 -5.61 -19.13 10.99
N GLU A 564 -5.29 -20.41 11.13
CA GLU A 564 -6.02 -21.32 12.03
C GLU A 564 -5.64 -21.11 13.51
N GLY A 565 -6.52 -21.56 14.42
CA GLY A 565 -6.23 -21.62 15.86
C GLY A 565 -6.78 -20.46 16.69
N ASN A 566 -7.40 -19.46 16.07
CA ASN A 566 -8.03 -18.32 16.74
C ASN A 566 -9.21 -18.74 17.63
N VAL A 567 -9.55 -17.91 18.62
CA VAL A 567 -10.69 -18.14 19.52
C VAL A 567 -11.98 -18.09 18.71
N LYS A 568 -12.66 -19.25 18.61
CA LYS A 568 -13.97 -19.33 17.95
C LYS A 568 -15.06 -18.82 18.87
N MET A 569 -15.73 -17.74 18.44
CA MET A 569 -16.88 -17.18 19.13
C MET A 569 -18.19 -17.69 18.53
N HIS A 570 -19.27 -17.55 19.28
CA HIS A 570 -20.61 -17.78 18.76
C HIS A 570 -21.05 -16.53 17.98
N ILE A 571 -21.73 -16.71 16.84
CA ILE A 571 -22.12 -15.62 15.93
C ILE A 571 -22.80 -14.43 16.61
N MET A 572 -23.61 -14.66 17.64
CA MET A 572 -24.26 -13.58 18.41
C MET A 572 -23.27 -12.69 19.18
N GLU A 573 -22.14 -13.24 19.64
CA GLU A 573 -21.08 -12.45 20.27
C GLU A 573 -20.31 -11.65 19.21
N ASP A 574 -20.05 -12.23 18.03
CA ASP A 574 -19.43 -11.52 16.92
C ASP A 574 -20.30 -10.35 16.45
N ILE A 575 -21.61 -10.56 16.29
CA ILE A 575 -22.58 -9.49 15.99
C ILE A 575 -22.52 -8.39 17.05
N LYS A 576 -22.43 -8.74 18.33
CA LYS A 576 -22.37 -7.76 19.43
C LYS A 576 -21.06 -6.96 19.39
N ARG A 577 -19.93 -7.59 19.10
CA ARG A 577 -18.63 -6.93 18.92
C ARG A 577 -18.64 -6.00 17.71
N CYS A 578 -19.14 -6.48 16.57
CA CYS A 578 -19.31 -5.68 15.35
C CYS A 578 -20.22 -4.47 15.57
N LYS A 579 -21.28 -4.59 16.37
CA LYS A 579 -22.13 -3.45 16.74
C LYS A 579 -21.35 -2.32 17.41
N VAL A 580 -20.39 -2.62 18.29
CA VAL A 580 -19.57 -1.58 18.92
C VAL A 580 -18.75 -0.82 17.86
N VAL A 581 -18.07 -1.56 16.98
CA VAL A 581 -17.21 -0.98 15.94
C VAL A 581 -18.05 -0.19 14.92
N THR A 582 -19.18 -0.74 14.47
CA THR A 582 -20.07 -0.04 13.52
C THR A 582 -20.68 1.23 14.10
N GLU A 583 -21.01 1.28 15.40
CA GLU A 583 -21.51 2.51 16.03
C GLU A 583 -20.44 3.61 16.13
N LEU A 584 -19.17 3.24 16.33
CA LEU A 584 -18.05 4.18 16.20
C LEU A 584 -17.88 4.62 14.74
N HIS A 585 -17.81 3.68 13.81
CA HIS A 585 -17.63 3.93 12.38
C HIS A 585 -18.68 4.91 11.84
N LYS A 586 -19.95 4.78 12.26
CA LYS A 586 -21.03 5.73 11.90
C LYS A 586 -20.73 7.19 12.24
N LYS A 587 -19.96 7.43 13.29
CA LYS A 587 -19.60 8.77 13.75
C LYS A 587 -18.36 9.27 13.03
N VAL A 588 -17.32 8.45 12.99
CA VAL A 588 -15.98 8.93 12.65
C VAL A 588 -15.57 8.67 11.22
N ALA A 589 -16.26 7.82 10.43
CA ALA A 589 -15.81 7.40 9.09
C ALA A 589 -15.37 8.54 8.15
N LYS A 590 -15.94 9.73 8.30
CA LYS A 590 -15.62 10.92 7.47
C LYS A 590 -14.82 11.99 8.19
N CYS A 591 -14.43 11.73 9.42
CA CYS A 591 -13.64 12.61 10.26
C CYS A 591 -12.17 12.37 9.97
N GLU A 592 -11.37 13.43 9.88
CA GLU A 592 -9.93 13.28 9.94
C GLU A 592 -9.53 12.64 11.28
N MET A 593 -8.61 11.67 11.24
CA MET A 593 -7.87 11.23 12.41
C MET A 593 -6.84 12.31 12.75
N VAL A 594 -7.14 13.14 13.75
CA VAL A 594 -6.35 14.35 14.05
C VAL A 594 -5.02 14.01 14.70
N SER A 595 -5.03 13.06 15.65
CA SER A 595 -3.83 12.62 16.34
C SER A 595 -3.94 11.19 16.84
N HIS A 596 -2.78 10.57 17.03
CA HIS A 596 -2.59 9.33 17.75
C HIS A 596 -1.48 9.51 18.79
N GLU A 597 -1.63 8.92 19.97
CA GLU A 597 -0.64 9.00 21.04
C GLU A 597 -0.46 7.66 21.77
N MET A 598 0.75 7.46 22.31
CA MET A 598 1.02 6.46 23.33
C MET A 598 0.83 7.14 24.69
N VAL A 599 -0.23 6.81 25.41
CA VAL A 599 -0.64 7.51 26.64
C VAL A 599 0.47 7.40 27.68
N ASP A 600 0.95 8.55 28.16
CA ASP A 600 2.09 8.66 29.08
C ASP A 600 3.38 7.96 28.57
N GLY A 601 3.52 7.82 27.24
CA GLY A 601 4.64 7.14 26.59
C GLY A 601 4.61 5.61 26.71
N ASN A 602 3.46 5.02 27.05
CA ASN A 602 3.30 3.56 27.12
C ASN A 602 2.78 3.00 25.79
N PRO A 603 3.56 2.18 25.04
CA PRO A 603 3.13 1.63 23.76
C PRO A 603 1.93 0.68 23.84
N GLU A 604 1.66 0.12 25.03
CA GLU A 604 0.51 -0.76 25.30
C GLU A 604 -0.80 0.02 25.52
N ILE A 605 -0.74 1.34 25.73
CA ILE A 605 -1.93 2.18 25.92
C ILE A 605 -1.93 3.25 24.84
N GLN A 606 -2.79 3.09 23.85
CA GLN A 606 -2.83 3.96 22.68
C GLN A 606 -4.14 4.74 22.63
N ARG A 607 -4.11 5.97 22.14
CA ARG A 607 -5.29 6.81 21.97
C ARG A 607 -5.31 7.49 20.61
N THR A 608 -6.45 7.41 19.94
CA THR A 608 -6.78 8.16 18.73
C THR A 608 -7.76 9.29 19.06
N MET A 609 -7.59 10.46 18.43
CA MET A 609 -8.54 11.56 18.45
C MET A 609 -9.00 11.92 17.03
N PHE A 610 -10.31 11.98 16.81
CA PHE A 610 -10.92 12.37 15.54
C PHE A 610 -11.35 13.85 15.54
N SER A 611 -11.55 14.40 14.35
CA SER A 611 -11.87 15.82 14.16
C SER A 611 -13.23 16.29 14.70
N ASP A 612 -14.16 15.38 15.00
CA ASP A 612 -15.40 15.70 15.71
C ASP A 612 -15.24 15.76 17.24
N GLY A 613 -14.05 15.44 17.75
CA GLY A 613 -13.73 15.39 19.18
C GLY A 613 -13.82 13.99 19.80
N THR A 614 -14.30 12.98 19.05
CA THR A 614 -14.34 11.58 19.51
C THR A 614 -12.93 11.09 19.82
N LYS A 615 -12.78 10.39 20.95
CA LYS A 615 -11.51 9.76 21.36
C LYS A 615 -11.71 8.28 21.61
N VAL A 616 -10.78 7.49 21.13
CA VAL A 616 -10.73 6.04 21.37
C VAL A 616 -9.44 5.74 22.09
N THR A 617 -9.51 5.18 23.30
CA THR A 617 -8.33 4.69 24.03
C THR A 617 -8.40 3.18 24.12
N VAL A 618 -7.28 2.51 23.85
CA VAL A 618 -7.10 1.06 23.94
C VAL A 618 -5.98 0.78 24.94
N ASP A 619 -6.17 -0.21 25.80
CA ASP A 619 -5.13 -0.79 26.67
C ASP A 619 -4.93 -2.26 26.23
N PHE A 620 -3.90 -2.50 25.42
CA PHE A 620 -3.54 -3.82 24.90
C PHE A 620 -3.08 -4.77 26.02
N GLY A 621 -2.38 -4.26 27.03
CA GLY A 621 -1.98 -5.07 28.19
C GLY A 621 -3.16 -5.64 28.99
N LYS A 622 -4.30 -4.93 29.02
CA LYS A 622 -5.54 -5.38 29.68
C LYS A 622 -6.64 -5.87 28.72
N GLN A 623 -6.43 -5.74 27.41
CA GLN A 623 -7.41 -6.05 26.36
C GLN A 623 -8.76 -5.33 26.57
N ILE A 624 -8.71 -4.02 26.87
CA ILE A 624 -9.90 -3.18 27.08
C ILE A 624 -9.83 -1.91 26.22
N TYR A 625 -10.98 -1.28 26.01
CA TYR A 625 -11.09 0.00 25.30
C TYR A 625 -12.07 0.95 25.99
N SER A 626 -11.95 2.24 25.70
CA SER A 626 -12.92 3.27 26.04
C SER A 626 -13.15 4.22 24.86
N ILE A 627 -14.40 4.62 24.66
CA ILE A 627 -14.80 5.58 23.62
C ILE A 627 -15.43 6.77 24.33
N GLU A 628 -14.82 7.95 24.14
CA GLU A 628 -15.32 9.23 24.64
C GLU A 628 -15.84 10.03 23.45
N MET A 629 -17.07 10.55 23.55
CA MET A 629 -17.80 11.18 22.46
C MET A 629 -18.11 12.64 22.75
#